data_AF-A0A069E9B0-F1
#
_entry.id   AF-A0A069E9B0-F1
#
_cell.length_a   1.000
_cell.length_b   1.000
_cell.length_c   1.000
_cell.angle_alpha   90.00
_cell.angle_beta   90.00
_cell.angle_gamma   90.00
#
_symmetry.space_group_name_H-M   'P 1'
#
loop_
_entity.id
_entity.type
_entity.pdbx_description
1 polymer ?
#
loop_
_entity_poly.entity_id
_entity_poly.type
_entity_poly.pdbx_seq_one_letter_code
_entity_poly.pdbx_strand_id
1 'polypeptide(L)'
;MPEEARPDKLKIIFSLQRPNDPPHPFAKLYIGGWAFDGVEAYGTELGRNLIAMFSQGDLPVWLSTPDGLGHLVHPEPNIVDMVTERQKPKNKTERKEAKAWAAGIKRQL
;
A
#
# COMPACT_ATOMS: atom_id res chain seq x y z
N MET A 1 -4.37 -0.93 -20.69
CA MET A 1 -3.37 -1.76 -19.98
C MET A 1 -2.39 -2.29 -21.02
N PRO A 2 -1.09 -1.97 -20.92
CA PRO A 2 -0.05 -2.52 -21.80
C PRO A 2 -0.04 -4.05 -21.76
N GLU A 3 0.47 -4.70 -22.80
CA GLU A 3 0.44 -6.16 -22.90
C GLU A 3 1.28 -6.82 -21.81
N GLU A 4 2.42 -6.23 -21.46
CA GLU A 4 3.34 -6.67 -20.41
C GLU A 4 2.73 -6.57 -19.02
N ALA A 5 1.78 -5.65 -18.83
CA ALA A 5 1.09 -5.42 -17.56
C ALA A 5 -0.11 -6.34 -17.33
N ARG A 6 -0.42 -7.23 -18.29
CA ARG A 6 -1.48 -8.22 -18.09
C ARG A 6 -1.14 -9.14 -16.93
N PRO A 7 -2.11 -9.50 -16.06
CA PRO A 7 -1.84 -10.34 -14.89
C PRO A 7 -1.17 -11.68 -15.20
N ASP A 8 -1.49 -12.31 -16.33
CA ASP A 8 -0.88 -13.58 -16.74
C ASP A 8 0.61 -13.46 -17.10
N LYS A 9 1.06 -12.27 -17.50
CA LYS A 9 2.47 -11.98 -17.81
C LYS A 9 3.22 -11.39 -16.60
N LEU A 10 2.63 -10.38 -15.97
CA LEU A 10 3.22 -9.69 -14.82
C LEU A 10 3.21 -10.56 -13.56
N LYS A 11 2.31 -11.55 -13.49
CA LYS A 11 2.09 -12.41 -12.32
C LYS A 11 1.64 -11.68 -11.06
N ILE A 12 1.17 -10.44 -11.19
CA ILE A 12 0.64 -9.61 -10.11
C ILE A 12 -0.76 -9.14 -10.48
N ILE A 13 -1.68 -9.23 -9.52
CA ILE A 13 -3.00 -8.62 -9.57
C ILE A 13 -3.00 -7.43 -8.62
N PHE A 14 -3.13 -6.22 -9.17
CA PHE A 14 -3.41 -5.02 -8.38
C PHE A 14 -4.91 -4.78 -8.31
N SER A 15 -5.41 -4.43 -7.13
CA SER A 15 -6.83 -4.22 -6.88
C SER A 15 -7.05 -3.17 -5.80
N LEU A 16 -8.14 -2.40 -5.91
CA LEU A 16 -8.60 -1.54 -4.83
C LEU A 16 -9.42 -2.39 -3.85
N GLN A 17 -9.04 -2.36 -2.58
CA GLN A 17 -9.60 -3.19 -1.53
C GLN A 17 -10.26 -2.31 -0.46
N ARG A 18 -11.47 -2.70 -0.04
CA ARG A 18 -12.25 -2.03 1.01
C ARG A 18 -12.96 -3.08 1.89
N PRO A 19 -12.23 -3.71 2.84
CA PRO A 19 -12.82 -4.65 3.79
C PRO A 19 -13.93 -4.01 4.62
N ASN A 20 -14.95 -4.79 4.98
CA ASN A 20 -16.06 -4.30 5.82
C ASN A 20 -15.61 -4.02 7.26
N ASP A 21 -14.68 -4.83 7.78
CA ASP A 21 -14.11 -4.67 9.12
C ASP A 21 -12.57 -4.59 9.03
N PRO A 22 -12.01 -3.38 8.84
CA PRO A 22 -10.59 -3.21 8.64
C PRO A 22 -9.83 -3.28 9.98
N PRO A 23 -8.80 -4.15 10.11
CA PRO A 23 -8.10 -4.36 11.37
C PRO A 23 -7.26 -3.16 11.84
N HIS A 24 -6.98 -2.20 10.96
CA HIS A 24 -6.21 -0.99 11.27
C HIS A 24 -6.49 0.13 10.24
N PRO A 25 -6.06 1.39 10.50
CA PRO A 25 -6.33 2.52 9.60
C PRO A 25 -5.88 2.30 8.15
N PHE A 26 -4.71 1.68 7.93
CA PHE A 26 -4.17 1.40 6.59
C PHE A 26 -4.89 0.28 5.82
N ALA A 27 -5.92 -0.34 6.39
CA ALA A 27 -6.72 -1.38 5.74
C ALA A 27 -8.15 -0.90 5.42
N LYS A 28 -8.51 0.36 5.72
CA LYS A 28 -9.86 0.90 5.46
C LYS A 28 -10.18 0.99 3.97
N LEU A 29 -9.22 1.44 3.17
CA LEU A 29 -9.24 1.51 1.71
C LEU A 29 -7.78 1.50 1.27
N TYR A 30 -7.39 0.55 0.43
CA TYR A 30 -5.98 0.38 0.05
C TYR A 30 -5.83 -0.28 -1.32
N ILE A 31 -4.66 -0.16 -1.90
CA ILE A 31 -4.26 -0.89 -3.11
C ILE A 31 -3.60 -2.19 -2.64
N GLY A 32 -4.17 -3.32 -3.01
CA GLY A 32 -3.57 -4.64 -2.80
C GLY A 32 -2.91 -5.12 -4.09
N GLY A 33 -1.61 -5.36 -4.05
CA GLY A 33 -0.89 -6.20 -5.00
C GLY A 33 -0.85 -7.63 -4.48
N TRP A 34 -1.28 -8.58 -5.30
CA TRP A 34 -1.17 -10.01 -5.01
C TRP A 34 -0.37 -10.69 -6.12
N ALA A 35 0.82 -11.19 -5.78
CA ALA A 35 1.69 -11.89 -6.71
C ALA A 35 1.45 -13.39 -6.60
N PHE A 36 0.63 -13.92 -7.50
CA PHE A 36 0.12 -15.30 -7.38
C PHE A 36 1.16 -16.38 -7.70
N ASP A 37 2.28 -16.01 -8.29
CA ASP A 37 3.37 -16.92 -8.69
C ASP A 37 4.65 -16.75 -7.83
N GLY A 38 4.63 -15.83 -6.85
CA GLY A 38 5.77 -15.59 -5.95
C GLY A 38 6.19 -14.12 -5.85
N VAL A 39 7.03 -13.82 -4.86
CA VAL A 39 7.49 -12.45 -4.54
C VAL A 39 8.37 -11.85 -5.64
N GLU A 40 9.00 -12.68 -6.45
CA GLU A 40 9.90 -12.33 -7.55
C GLU A 40 9.23 -11.43 -8.58
N ALA A 41 7.91 -11.57 -8.76
CA ALA A 41 7.13 -10.76 -9.67
C ALA A 41 7.21 -9.26 -9.35
N TYR A 42 7.25 -8.90 -8.06
CA TYR A 42 7.45 -7.51 -7.61
C TYR A 42 8.85 -6.99 -7.92
N GLY A 43 9.82 -7.89 -8.08
CA GLY A 43 11.21 -7.58 -8.38
C GLY A 43 11.47 -7.21 -9.85
N THR A 44 10.53 -7.48 -10.75
CA THR A 44 10.61 -7.08 -12.17
C THR A 44 10.60 -5.56 -12.34
N GLU A 45 11.18 -5.04 -13.43
CA GLU A 45 11.17 -3.59 -13.71
C GLU A 45 9.74 -3.03 -13.73
N LEU A 46 8.83 -3.71 -14.42
CA LEU A 46 7.43 -3.32 -14.48
C LEU A 46 6.75 -3.40 -13.11
N GLY A 47 7.00 -4.45 -12.33
CA GLY A 47 6.48 -4.60 -10.96
C GLY A 47 6.92 -3.44 -10.06
N ARG A 48 8.21 -3.11 -10.07
CA ARG A 48 8.78 -1.97 -9.32
C ARG A 48 8.17 -0.65 -9.75
N ASN A 49 8.03 -0.42 -11.06
CA ASN A 49 7.45 0.80 -11.60
C ASN A 49 5.98 0.96 -11.19
N LEU A 50 5.20 -0.13 -11.19
CA LEU A 50 3.81 -0.09 -10.74
C LEU A 50 3.69 0.16 -9.24
N ILE A 51 4.53 -0.49 -8.42
CA ILE A 51 4.58 -0.22 -6.97
C ILE A 51 4.91 1.25 -6.73
N ALA A 52 5.97 1.77 -7.37
CA ALA A 52 6.36 3.16 -7.24
C ALA A 52 5.26 4.13 -7.69
N MET A 53 4.57 3.83 -8.78
CA MET A 53 3.43 4.62 -9.26
C MET A 53 2.30 4.65 -8.21
N PHE A 54 1.94 3.51 -7.62
CA PHE A 54 0.90 3.46 -6.60
C PHE A 54 1.32 4.15 -5.30
N SER A 55 2.59 4.05 -4.91
CA SER A 55 3.15 4.73 -3.73
C SER A 55 3.27 6.25 -3.87
N GLN A 56 3.12 6.82 -5.08
CA GLN A 56 2.98 8.28 -5.24
C GLN A 56 1.58 8.78 -4.87
N GLY A 57 0.61 7.86 -4.76
CA GLY A 57 -0.75 8.17 -4.39
C GLY A 57 -0.91 8.36 -2.88
N ASP A 58 -2.12 8.77 -2.51
CA ASP A 58 -2.47 8.91 -1.10
C ASP A 58 -2.85 7.53 -0.51
N LEU A 59 -3.28 6.51 -1.27
CA LEU A 59 -3.76 5.24 -0.69
C LEU A 59 -2.64 4.33 -0.18
N PRO A 60 -2.83 3.60 0.95
CA PRO A 60 -1.88 2.58 1.38
C PRO A 60 -1.70 1.49 0.31
N VAL A 61 -0.49 0.94 0.20
CA VAL A 61 -0.17 -0.15 -0.73
C VAL A 61 0.30 -1.36 0.06
N TRP A 62 -0.40 -2.47 -0.12
CA TRP A 62 -0.09 -3.77 0.48
C TRP A 62 0.30 -4.77 -0.59
N LEU A 63 1.36 -5.54 -0.35
CA LEU A 63 1.82 -6.61 -1.23
C LEU A 63 1.67 -7.96 -0.53
N SER A 64 1.07 -8.94 -1.18
CA SER A 64 0.95 -10.30 -0.65
C SER A 64 1.35 -11.35 -1.68
N THR A 65 1.60 -12.55 -1.17
CA THR A 65 1.84 -13.80 -1.92
C THR A 65 0.87 -14.87 -1.45
N PRO A 66 0.75 -16.04 -2.11
CA PRO A 66 -0.15 -17.11 -1.67
C PRO A 66 0.13 -17.66 -0.27
N ASP A 67 1.38 -17.60 0.18
CA ASP A 67 1.90 -18.17 1.43
C ASP A 67 2.14 -17.11 2.53
N GLY A 68 2.05 -15.83 2.19
CA GLY A 68 2.52 -14.73 3.03
C GLY A 68 1.41 -13.86 3.60
N LEU A 69 1.71 -13.25 4.76
CA LEU A 69 0.95 -12.11 5.26
C LEU A 69 1.23 -10.89 4.37
N GLY A 70 0.22 -10.05 4.15
CA GLY A 70 0.40 -8.81 3.40
C GLY A 70 1.46 -7.91 4.05
N HIS A 71 2.33 -7.33 3.23
CA HIS A 71 3.35 -6.37 3.63
C HIS A 71 2.95 -4.97 3.18
N LEU A 72 2.86 -4.03 4.12
CA LEU A 72 2.63 -2.62 3.83
C LEU A 72 3.92 -1.99 3.27
N VAL A 73 3.86 -1.50 2.04
CA VAL A 73 5.00 -0.83 1.38
C VAL A 73 4.82 0.67 1.22
N HIS A 74 3.59 1.17 1.41
CA HIS A 74 3.27 2.60 1.45
C HIS A 74 2.10 2.83 2.42
N PRO A 75 2.15 3.79 3.35
CA PRO A 75 3.18 4.83 3.52
C PRO A 75 4.50 4.32 4.09
N GLU A 76 5.48 5.21 4.18
CA GLU A 76 6.79 4.93 4.76
C GLU A 76 6.68 4.48 6.23
N PRO A 77 7.61 3.61 6.71
CA PRO A 77 7.53 3.03 8.05
C PRO A 77 7.42 4.05 9.20
N ASN A 78 8.05 5.22 9.09
CA ASN A 78 7.95 6.29 10.09
C ASN A 78 6.51 6.80 10.24
N ILE A 79 5.76 6.93 9.15
CA ILE A 79 4.34 7.32 9.18
C ILE A 79 3.52 6.22 9.86
N VAL A 80 3.80 4.95 9.51
CA VAL A 80 3.14 3.79 10.11
C VAL A 80 3.35 3.77 11.63
N ASP A 81 4.58 3.97 12.09
CA ASP A 81 4.91 4.00 13.52
C ASP A 81 4.25 5.19 14.24
N MET A 82 4.11 6.34 13.59
CA MET A 82 3.39 7.48 14.16
C MET A 82 1.87 7.25 14.26
N VAL A 83 1.26 6.64 13.24
CA VAL A 83 -0.18 6.33 13.23
C VAL A 83 -0.54 5.22 14.22
N THR A 84 0.38 4.26 14.41
CA THR A 84 0.23 3.16 15.37
C THR A 84 0.74 3.50 16.77
N GLU A 85 1.04 4.78 17.02
CA GLU A 85 1.50 5.34 18.30
C GLU A 85 2.81 4.75 18.85
N ARG A 86 3.58 4.03 18.03
CA ARG A 86 4.92 3.52 18.36
C ARG A 86 5.95 4.63 18.44
N GLN A 87 5.72 5.73 17.72
CA GLN A 87 6.58 6.90 17.70
C GLN A 87 5.78 8.19 17.86
N LYS A 88 6.32 9.14 18.63
CA LYS A 88 5.76 10.50 18.71
C LYS A 88 6.25 11.36 17.53
N PRO A 89 5.38 12.14 16.87
CA PRO A 89 5.79 13.10 15.87
C PRO A 89 6.75 14.13 16.45
N LYS A 90 7.82 14.45 15.72
CA LYS A 90 8.86 15.41 16.14
C LYS A 90 8.51 16.84 15.76
N ASN A 91 7.71 17.04 14.72
CA ASN A 91 7.36 18.35 14.21
C ASN A 91 5.87 18.44 13.78
N LYS A 92 5.43 19.67 13.45
CA LYS A 92 4.04 19.93 13.05
C LYS A 92 3.65 19.23 11.74
N THR A 93 4.60 19.04 10.82
CA THR A 93 4.37 18.41 9.51
C THR A 93 4.07 16.93 9.68
N GLU A 94 4.94 16.20 10.38
CA GLU A 94 4.77 14.78 10.72
C GLU A 94 3.45 14.54 11.46
N ARG A 95 3.08 15.42 12.41
CA ARG A 95 1.81 15.32 13.13
C ARG A 95 0.61 15.48 12.20
N LYS A 96 0.69 16.41 11.24
CA LYS A 96 -0.39 16.64 10.26
C LYS A 96 -0.54 15.43 9.33
N GLU A 97 0.57 14.88 8.89
CA GLU A 97 0.62 13.72 8.01
C GLU A 97 0.07 12.46 8.68
N ALA A 98 0.57 12.12 9.87
CA ALA A 98 0.05 10.98 10.65
C ALA A 98 -1.45 11.11 10.91
N LYS A 99 -1.95 12.32 11.21
CA LYS A 99 -3.39 12.55 11.38
C LYS A 99 -4.19 12.33 10.08
N ALA A 100 -3.66 12.73 8.94
CA ALA A 100 -4.30 12.53 7.64
C ALA A 100 -4.44 11.03 7.31
N TRP A 101 -3.38 10.26 7.55
CA TRP A 101 -3.35 8.82 7.37
C TRP A 101 -4.27 8.07 8.35
N ALA A 102 -4.24 8.42 9.63
CA ALA A 102 -5.13 7.81 10.64
C ALA A 102 -6.62 8.00 10.33
N ALA A 103 -6.97 9.14 9.72
CA ALA A 103 -8.33 9.43 9.28
C ALA A 103 -8.80 8.57 8.09
N GLY A 104 -7.92 7.79 7.44
CA GLY A 104 -8.27 6.95 6.29
C GLY A 104 -8.49 7.75 5.01
N ILE A 105 -7.85 8.92 4.90
CA ILE A 105 -7.81 9.77 3.69
C ILE A 105 -9.17 10.36 3.33
N LYS A 106 -9.52 11.45 4.02
CA LYS A 106 -10.45 12.46 3.49
C LYS A 106 -9.69 13.39 2.55
N ARG A 107 -9.50 12.99 1.30
CA ARG A 107 -9.45 13.97 0.19
C ARG A 107 -10.65 13.66 -0.68
N GLN A 108 -11.57 14.63 -0.76
CA GLN A 108 -12.73 14.55 -1.64
C GLN A 108 -12.21 14.15 -3.03
N LEU A 109 -12.64 12.99 -3.52
CA LEU A 109 -12.65 12.70 -4.95
C LEU A 109 -13.55 13.71 -5.65
#